data_AF-A0A972RSW1-F1
#
_entry.id   AF-A0A972RSW1-F1
#
_cell.length_a   1.000
_cell.length_b   1.000
_cell.length_c   1.000
_cell.angle_alpha   90.00
_cell.angle_beta   90.00
_cell.angle_gamma   90.00
#
_symmetry.space_group_name_H-M   'P 1'
#
loop_
_entity.id
_entity.type
_entity.pdbx_description
1 polymer ?
#
loop_
_entity_poly.entity_id
_entity_poly.type
_entity_poly.pdbx_seq_one_letter_code
_entity_poly.pdbx_strand_id
1 'polypeptide(L)'
;MQRKQWILLVVLGLLMALGVTGCGMMGAPDFARAVHTPIPTLPPATLPPEPTPTPMPTPEPGEAATPKCRAYAVDVLGAWVNAGMPKDEPFTFTDLDGKTCQATFEDDVLPLFTQPNTFYEGSIQCTVCHNKAAVEGGSNASLSLETYEDILAGSYRPSPNEKGNDILGGGNWEQSILYERLVVKKDMPLGRPPSAEDKVLEIGTPVEE
;
A
#
# COMPACT_ATOMS: atom_id res chain seq x y z
N MET A 1 38.14 -52.94 -5.52
CA MET A 1 37.68 -51.75 -4.77
C MET A 1 38.60 -50.53 -4.91
N GLN A 2 39.86 -50.65 -5.38
CA GLN A 2 40.83 -49.55 -5.37
C GLN A 2 40.74 -48.51 -6.52
N ARG A 3 40.16 -48.85 -7.67
CA ARG A 3 40.18 -47.96 -8.86
C ARG A 3 39.20 -46.78 -8.76
N LYS A 4 38.04 -46.99 -8.12
CA LYS A 4 37.01 -45.94 -7.92
C LYS A 4 37.43 -44.92 -6.87
N GLN A 5 38.17 -45.35 -5.85
CA GLN A 5 38.66 -44.51 -4.77
C GLN A 5 39.81 -43.60 -5.25
N TRP A 6 40.64 -44.09 -6.18
CA TRP A 6 41.67 -43.29 -6.84
C TRP A 6 41.10 -42.18 -7.73
N ILE A 7 40.05 -42.47 -8.50
CA ILE A 7 39.38 -41.46 -9.33
C ILE A 7 38.75 -40.37 -8.47
N LEU A 8 38.14 -40.73 -7.34
CA LEU A 8 37.54 -39.78 -6.41
C LEU A 8 38.58 -38.84 -5.78
N LEU A 9 39.77 -39.36 -5.43
CA LEU A 9 40.86 -38.55 -4.88
C LEU A 9 41.48 -37.62 -5.93
N VAL A 10 41.60 -38.05 -7.19
CA VAL A 10 42.10 -37.21 -8.28
C VAL A 10 41.11 -36.08 -8.62
N VAL A 11 39.81 -36.37 -8.65
CA VAL A 11 38.77 -35.36 -8.91
C VAL A 11 38.67 -34.36 -7.76
N LEU A 12 38.76 -34.81 -6.51
CA LEU A 12 38.74 -33.92 -5.35
C LEU A 12 40.01 -33.04 -5.29
N GLY A 13 41.17 -33.58 -5.67
CA GLY A 13 42.42 -32.81 -5.81
C GLY A 13 42.34 -31.76 -6.92
N LEU A 14 41.72 -32.09 -8.06
CA LEU A 14 41.55 -31.15 -9.17
C LEU A 14 40.57 -30.00 -8.82
N LEU A 15 39.50 -30.30 -8.07
CA LEU A 15 38.54 -29.30 -7.60
C LEU A 15 39.14 -28.36 -6.55
N MET A 16 40.01 -28.86 -5.68
CA MET A 16 40.74 -28.03 -4.72
C MET A 16 41.79 -27.12 -5.39
N ALA A 17 42.43 -27.58 -6.48
CA ALA A 17 43.39 -26.77 -7.23
C ALA A 17 42.73 -25.64 -8.05
N LEU A 18 41.46 -25.79 -8.44
CA LEU A 18 40.69 -24.76 -9.16
C LEU A 18 40.04 -23.71 -8.23
N GLY A 19 40.08 -23.91 -6.91
CA GLY A 19 39.45 -23.04 -5.92
C GLY A 19 40.30 -21.87 -5.41
N VAL A 20 41.57 -21.75 -5.83
CA VAL A 20 42.50 -20.72 -5.30
C VAL A 20 43.18 -19.97 -6.44
N THR A 21 42.40 -19.39 -7.35
CA THR A 21 42.91 -18.36 -8.28
C THR A 21 41.78 -17.42 -8.69
N GLY A 22 41.40 -16.54 -7.77
CA GLY A 22 40.34 -15.57 -7.99
C GLY A 22 40.36 -14.42 -7.00
N CYS A 23 41.56 -14.00 -6.56
CA CYS A 23 41.74 -12.77 -5.81
C CYS A 23 42.87 -11.99 -6.48
N GLY A 24 42.50 -11.12 -7.41
CA GLY A 24 43.44 -10.28 -8.13
C GLY A 24 42.88 -9.79 -9.46
N MET A 25 42.63 -8.48 -9.51
CA MET A 25 42.61 -7.65 -10.71
C MET A 25 41.25 -7.49 -11.41
N MET A 26 40.30 -6.88 -10.71
CA MET A 26 39.33 -5.99 -11.35
C MET A 26 39.62 -4.58 -10.83
N GLY A 27 40.13 -3.74 -11.72
CA GLY A 27 40.49 -2.36 -11.45
C GLY A 27 39.32 -1.61 -10.84
N ALA A 28 39.62 -0.81 -9.82
CA ALA A 28 38.71 0.23 -9.39
C ALA A 28 38.41 1.11 -10.62
N PRO A 29 37.13 1.41 -10.94
CA PRO A 29 36.88 2.52 -11.83
C PRO A 29 37.49 3.76 -11.19
N ASP A 30 38.26 4.52 -11.98
CA ASP A 30 38.60 5.90 -11.65
C ASP A 30 37.28 6.59 -11.29
N PHE A 31 37.03 6.75 -9.99
CA PHE A 31 36.06 7.71 -9.51
C PHE A 31 36.62 9.06 -9.91
N ALA A 32 36.20 9.51 -11.09
CA ALA A 32 36.32 10.86 -11.55
C ALA A 32 36.04 11.74 -10.34
N ARG A 33 37.09 12.43 -9.89
CA ARG A 33 37.07 13.47 -8.86
C ARG A 33 35.74 14.19 -8.95
N ALA A 34 34.90 14.04 -7.92
CA ALA A 34 33.62 14.72 -7.85
C ALA A 34 33.90 16.21 -8.09
N VAL A 35 33.54 16.68 -9.28
CA VAL A 35 33.58 18.10 -9.59
C VAL A 35 32.46 18.69 -8.78
N HIS A 36 32.83 19.31 -7.65
CA HIS A 36 31.92 20.17 -6.91
C HIS A 36 31.55 21.31 -7.84
N THR A 37 30.40 21.19 -8.51
CA THR A 37 29.73 22.37 -9.04
C THR A 37 29.44 23.26 -7.83
N PRO A 38 29.74 24.56 -7.89
CA PRO A 38 29.31 25.46 -6.83
C PRO A 38 27.80 25.28 -6.65
N ILE A 39 27.36 25.09 -5.41
CA ILE A 39 25.93 25.12 -5.07
C ILE A 39 25.43 26.44 -5.65
N PRO A 40 24.45 26.45 -6.58
CA PRO A 40 23.89 27.70 -7.04
C PRO A 40 23.32 28.40 -5.82
N THR A 41 23.93 29.52 -5.44
CA THR A 41 23.40 30.39 -4.40
C THR A 41 22.05 30.85 -4.91
N LEU A 42 20.98 30.23 -4.40
CA LEU A 42 19.63 30.69 -4.67
C LEU A 42 19.58 32.16 -4.21
N PRO A 43 19.14 33.09 -5.07
CA PRO A 43 18.82 34.43 -4.57
C PRO A 43 17.83 34.27 -3.43
N PRO A 44 17.92 35.08 -2.35
CA PRO A 44 16.94 35.04 -1.28
C PRO A 44 15.54 35.13 -1.91
N ALA A 45 14.69 34.18 -1.57
CA ALA A 45 13.30 34.18 -1.99
C ALA A 45 12.64 35.41 -1.35
N THR A 46 12.54 36.50 -2.11
CA THR A 46 11.67 37.61 -1.74
C THR A 46 10.26 37.08 -1.89
N LEU A 47 9.61 36.78 -0.77
CA LEU A 47 8.18 36.51 -0.77
C LEU A 47 7.49 37.69 -1.45
N PRO A 48 6.62 37.46 -2.46
CA PRO A 48 5.72 38.50 -2.93
C PRO A 48 4.97 39.09 -1.73
N PRO A 49 4.62 40.38 -1.74
CA PRO A 49 3.70 40.91 -0.74
C PRO A 49 2.47 40.02 -0.74
N GLU A 50 2.12 39.55 0.46
CA GLU A 50 0.92 38.76 0.71
C GLU A 50 -0.25 39.43 -0.01
N PRO A 51 -0.95 38.76 -0.95
CA PRO A 51 -2.13 39.32 -1.54
C PRO A 51 -3.07 39.66 -0.38
N THR A 52 -3.50 40.92 -0.31
CA THR A 52 -4.49 41.38 0.67
C THR A 52 -5.58 40.32 0.76
N PRO A 53 -5.87 39.78 1.95
CA PRO A 53 -6.84 38.70 2.10
C PRO A 53 -8.13 39.18 1.47
N THR A 54 -8.44 38.61 0.30
CA THR A 54 -9.78 38.72 -0.24
C THR A 54 -10.64 38.04 0.82
N PRO A 55 -11.70 38.69 1.34
CA PRO A 55 -12.55 38.04 2.31
C PRO A 55 -12.96 36.70 1.70
N MET A 56 -12.61 35.62 2.41
CA MET A 56 -13.09 34.28 2.05
C MET A 56 -14.60 34.41 1.85
N PRO A 57 -15.19 33.78 0.80
CA PRO A 57 -16.63 33.65 0.76
C PRO A 57 -17.05 33.02 2.09
N THR A 58 -17.84 33.78 2.86
CA THR A 58 -18.56 33.26 4.02
C THR A 58 -19.22 31.95 3.58
N PRO A 59 -18.97 30.81 4.25
CA PRO A 59 -19.68 29.59 3.94
C PRO A 59 -21.18 29.91 4.01
N GLU A 60 -21.87 29.62 2.92
CA GLU A 60 -23.31 29.81 2.81
C GLU A 60 -23.97 29.06 3.98
N PRO A 61 -24.79 29.71 4.82
CA PRO A 61 -25.50 29.03 5.89
C PRO A 61 -26.61 28.20 5.23
N GLY A 62 -26.36 26.91 4.94
CA GLY A 62 -27.38 26.14 4.23
C GLY A 62 -27.19 24.65 4.01
N GLU A 63 -26.01 24.07 4.22
CA GLU A 63 -25.84 22.62 4.13
C GLU A 63 -25.45 22.08 5.51
N ALA A 64 -26.46 21.65 6.27
CA ALA A 64 -26.22 20.90 7.49
C ALA A 64 -25.35 19.71 7.12
N ALA A 65 -24.14 19.63 7.70
CA ALA A 65 -23.27 18.49 7.49
C ALA A 65 -24.05 17.21 7.81
N THR A 66 -24.22 16.34 6.81
CA THR A 66 -24.84 15.02 7.03
C THR A 66 -24.06 14.31 8.13
N PRO A 67 -24.74 13.81 9.18
CA PRO A 67 -24.05 13.12 10.26
C PRO A 67 -23.32 11.90 9.69
N LYS A 68 -22.04 11.76 10.01
CA LYS A 68 -21.21 10.62 9.63
C LYS A 68 -21.13 9.62 10.78
N CYS A 69 -21.02 8.34 10.44
CA CYS A 69 -20.74 7.30 11.43
C CYS A 69 -19.26 7.26 11.80
N ARG A 70 -18.93 6.55 12.88
CA ARG A 70 -17.56 6.42 13.37
C ARG A 70 -17.12 4.96 13.33
N ALA A 71 -16.07 4.63 12.58
CA ALA A 71 -15.56 3.26 12.48
C ALA A 71 -14.05 3.21 12.20
N TYR A 72 -13.44 2.05 12.45
CA TYR A 72 -12.09 1.77 11.97
C TYR A 72 -12.13 1.32 10.50
N ALA A 73 -11.10 1.65 9.74
CA ALA A 73 -10.99 1.29 8.33
C ALA A 73 -11.15 -0.22 8.08
N VAL A 74 -10.58 -1.05 8.96
CA VAL A 74 -10.63 -2.52 8.85
C VAL A 74 -12.03 -3.09 9.05
N ASP A 75 -12.88 -2.42 9.84
CA ASP A 75 -14.26 -2.87 10.09
C ASP A 75 -15.14 -2.57 8.88
N VAL A 76 -14.98 -1.38 8.28
CA VAL A 76 -15.70 -1.01 7.06
C VAL A 76 -15.28 -1.89 5.88
N LEU A 77 -13.97 -2.18 5.73
CA LEU A 77 -13.48 -3.12 4.73
C LEU A 77 -14.05 -4.52 4.93
N GLY A 78 -14.05 -5.02 6.17
CA GLY A 78 -14.62 -6.32 6.47
C GLY A 78 -16.11 -6.41 6.17
N ALA A 79 -16.88 -5.38 6.50
CA ALA A 79 -18.29 -5.28 6.17
C ALA A 79 -18.53 -5.27 4.66
N TRP A 80 -17.76 -4.49 3.90
CA TRP A 80 -17.85 -4.46 2.43
C TRP A 80 -17.54 -5.82 1.80
N VAL A 81 -16.47 -6.48 2.25
CA VAL A 81 -16.10 -7.82 1.75
C VAL A 81 -17.19 -8.84 2.05
N ASN A 82 -17.68 -8.88 3.29
CA ASN A 82 -18.71 -9.82 3.73
C ASN A 82 -20.09 -9.54 3.09
N ALA A 83 -20.33 -8.30 2.64
CA ALA A 83 -21.51 -7.95 1.85
C ALA A 83 -21.43 -8.40 0.38
N GLY A 84 -20.36 -9.08 -0.03
CA GLY A 84 -20.15 -9.53 -1.41
C GLY A 84 -19.49 -8.48 -2.30
N MET A 85 -18.81 -7.50 -1.70
CA MET A 85 -18.05 -6.45 -2.41
C MET A 85 -18.91 -5.66 -3.41
N PRO A 86 -20.09 -5.13 -3.01
CA PRO A 86 -20.92 -4.36 -3.93
C PRO A 86 -20.16 -3.14 -4.45
N LYS A 87 -20.31 -2.85 -5.74
CA LYS A 87 -19.70 -1.69 -6.39
C LYS A 87 -20.59 -0.46 -6.25
N ASP A 88 -21.83 -0.57 -6.71
CA ASP A 88 -22.75 0.56 -6.85
C ASP A 88 -23.86 0.55 -5.76
N GLU A 89 -24.09 -0.60 -5.13
CA GLU A 89 -25.09 -0.74 -4.07
C GLU A 89 -24.50 -0.44 -2.69
N PRO A 90 -25.27 0.22 -1.80
CA PRO A 90 -24.81 0.43 -0.44
C PRO A 90 -24.72 -0.90 0.33
N PHE A 91 -23.77 -0.96 1.26
CA PHE A 91 -23.67 -2.04 2.24
C PHE A 91 -23.78 -1.49 3.64
N THR A 92 -24.17 -2.35 4.59
CA THR A 92 -24.34 -1.97 5.99
C THR A 92 -23.15 -2.38 6.85
N PHE A 93 -22.81 -1.54 7.82
CA PHE A 93 -21.87 -1.87 8.89
C PHE A 93 -22.39 -1.32 10.23
N THR A 94 -21.81 -1.79 11.33
CA THR A 94 -22.09 -1.26 12.67
C THR A 94 -20.98 -0.31 13.09
N ASP A 95 -21.34 0.88 13.53
CA ASP A 95 -20.38 1.88 14.00
C ASP A 95 -19.90 1.59 15.44
N LEU A 96 -18.95 2.39 15.92
CA LEU A 96 -18.38 2.25 17.27
C LEU A 96 -19.39 2.55 18.40
N ASP A 97 -20.50 3.22 18.09
CA ASP A 97 -21.58 3.54 19.02
C ASP A 97 -22.73 2.50 18.93
N GLY A 98 -22.57 1.45 18.11
CA GLY A 98 -23.53 0.36 17.93
C GLY A 98 -24.66 0.66 16.95
N LYS A 99 -24.59 1.75 16.18
CA LYS A 99 -25.61 2.14 15.20
C LYS A 99 -25.38 1.44 13.87
N THR A 100 -26.47 1.21 13.15
CA THR A 100 -26.41 0.71 11.77
C THR A 100 -26.12 1.86 10.83
N CYS A 101 -25.12 1.69 9.98
CA CYS A 101 -24.67 2.68 9.01
C CYS A 101 -24.61 2.07 7.62
N GLN A 102 -24.79 2.91 6.60
CA GLN A 102 -24.61 2.55 5.20
C GLN A 102 -23.38 3.24 4.62
N ALA A 103 -22.67 2.53 3.75
CA ALA A 103 -21.52 3.00 3.01
C ALA A 103 -21.57 2.51 1.56
N THR A 104 -20.86 3.20 0.67
CA THR A 104 -20.70 2.80 -0.74
C THR A 104 -19.23 2.54 -1.06
N PHE A 105 -18.96 1.79 -2.14
CA PHE A 105 -17.57 1.53 -2.51
C PHE A 105 -16.82 2.82 -2.88
N GLU A 106 -17.42 3.67 -3.72
CA GLU A 106 -16.76 4.85 -4.26
C GLU A 106 -16.47 5.91 -3.19
N ASP A 107 -17.42 6.17 -2.30
CA ASP A 107 -17.29 7.25 -1.32
C ASP A 107 -16.59 6.83 -0.03
N ASP A 108 -16.71 5.55 0.36
CA ASP A 108 -16.28 5.11 1.68
C ASP A 108 -15.18 4.04 1.63
N VAL A 109 -15.16 3.13 0.64
CA VAL A 109 -14.18 2.03 0.59
C VAL A 109 -12.93 2.40 -0.20
N LEU A 110 -13.08 2.94 -1.41
CA LEU A 110 -11.95 3.30 -2.27
C LEU A 110 -11.02 4.33 -1.61
N PRO A 111 -11.52 5.35 -0.89
CA PRO A 111 -10.67 6.26 -0.12
C PRO A 111 -9.78 5.56 0.91
N LEU A 112 -10.19 4.40 1.44
CA LEU A 112 -9.37 3.68 2.42
C LEU A 112 -8.03 3.21 1.83
N PHE A 113 -7.99 2.95 0.53
CA PHE A 113 -6.78 2.57 -0.20
C PHE A 113 -6.04 3.75 -0.80
N THR A 114 -6.77 4.79 -1.19
CA THR A 114 -6.25 5.88 -2.02
C THR A 114 -5.86 7.12 -1.23
N GLN A 115 -6.32 7.26 0.02
CA GLN A 115 -5.99 8.37 0.89
C GLN A 115 -4.94 8.00 1.96
N PRO A 116 -4.04 8.93 2.31
CA PRO A 116 -3.16 8.76 3.45
C PRO A 116 -3.92 9.00 4.76
N ASN A 117 -3.29 8.62 5.87
CA ASN A 117 -3.83 8.83 7.22
C ASN A 117 -5.18 8.14 7.45
N THR A 118 -5.39 6.97 6.85
CA THR A 118 -6.64 6.20 6.97
C THR A 118 -6.56 5.17 8.10
N PHE A 119 -5.49 4.39 8.17
CA PHE A 119 -5.39 3.27 9.13
C PHE A 119 -4.83 3.71 10.49
N TYR A 120 -3.88 4.64 10.46
CA TYR A 120 -3.31 5.31 11.63
C TYR A 120 -2.77 6.68 11.21
N GLU A 121 -2.49 7.55 12.17
CA GLU A 121 -1.95 8.89 11.89
C GLU A 121 -0.54 8.79 11.27
N GLY A 122 -0.35 9.43 10.10
CA GLY A 122 0.86 9.32 9.31
C GLY A 122 0.93 8.07 8.40
N SER A 123 -0.13 7.25 8.33
CA SER A 123 -0.15 6.10 7.42
C SER A 123 -0.06 6.54 5.95
N ILE A 124 0.76 5.82 5.18
CA ILE A 124 0.85 6.03 3.74
C ILE A 124 -0.37 5.45 3.04
N GLN A 125 -0.83 6.09 1.97
CA GLN A 125 -1.86 5.52 1.09
C GLN A 125 -1.34 4.25 0.40
N CYS A 126 -2.20 3.24 0.26
CA CYS A 126 -1.82 1.95 -0.30
C CYS A 126 -1.37 2.07 -1.76
N THR A 127 -2.00 2.97 -2.52
CA THR A 127 -1.73 3.17 -3.96
C THR A 127 -0.37 3.77 -4.27
N VAL A 128 0.38 4.28 -3.29
CA VAL A 128 1.78 4.69 -3.54
C VAL A 128 2.63 3.49 -3.95
N CYS A 129 2.37 2.30 -3.38
CA CYS A 129 3.09 1.08 -3.72
C CYS A 129 2.27 0.12 -4.57
N HIS A 130 0.95 0.05 -4.35
CA HIS A 130 0.04 -0.86 -5.04
C HIS A 130 -0.78 -0.12 -6.11
N ASN A 131 -0.17 0.06 -7.27
CA ASN A 131 -0.73 0.79 -8.43
C ASN A 131 -0.48 0.03 -9.73
N LYS A 132 -1.03 0.54 -10.84
CA LYS A 132 -0.86 -0.08 -12.16
C LYS A 132 0.60 -0.23 -12.60
N ALA A 133 1.47 0.71 -12.27
CA ALA A 133 2.89 0.59 -12.60
C ALA A 133 3.56 -0.59 -11.86
N ALA A 134 3.11 -0.91 -10.64
CA ALA A 134 3.56 -2.10 -9.92
C ALA A 134 3.11 -3.40 -10.61
N VAL A 135 1.90 -3.41 -11.17
CA VAL A 135 1.39 -4.54 -11.98
C VAL A 135 2.23 -4.73 -13.25
N GLU A 136 2.45 -3.66 -14.00
CA GLU A 136 3.25 -3.68 -15.25
C GLU A 136 4.71 -4.08 -15.02
N GLY A 137 5.30 -3.59 -13.92
CA GLY A 137 6.69 -3.84 -13.57
C GLY A 137 6.95 -5.13 -12.78
N GLY A 138 5.91 -5.85 -12.36
CA GLY A 138 6.05 -7.06 -11.55
C GLY A 138 6.53 -6.83 -10.11
N SER A 139 6.27 -5.65 -9.54
CA SER A 139 6.72 -5.24 -8.20
C SER A 139 5.55 -5.13 -7.21
N ASN A 140 5.83 -5.03 -5.91
CA ASN A 140 4.81 -4.87 -4.86
C ASN A 140 3.63 -5.85 -4.98
N ALA A 141 3.98 -7.12 -5.22
CA ALA A 141 3.04 -8.21 -5.48
C ALA A 141 2.12 -7.99 -6.68
N SER A 142 2.56 -7.28 -7.73
CA SER A 142 1.81 -7.01 -8.96
C SER A 142 0.34 -6.67 -8.70
N LEU A 143 0.11 -5.78 -7.73
CA LEU A 143 -1.20 -5.44 -7.20
C LEU A 143 -1.47 -3.95 -7.45
N SER A 144 -2.68 -3.64 -7.91
CA SER A 144 -3.21 -2.28 -7.96
C SER A 144 -4.43 -2.17 -7.04
N LEU A 145 -4.52 -1.09 -6.28
CA LEU A 145 -5.66 -0.77 -5.40
C LEU A 145 -6.32 0.56 -5.80
N GLU A 146 -6.14 0.98 -7.06
CA GLU A 146 -6.59 2.28 -7.56
C GLU A 146 -8.07 2.30 -7.98
N THR A 147 -8.64 1.15 -8.36
CA THR A 147 -10.04 1.03 -8.78
C THR A 147 -10.67 -0.25 -8.24
N TYR A 148 -12.00 -0.34 -8.31
CA TYR A 148 -12.76 -1.54 -7.99
C TYR A 148 -12.25 -2.77 -8.77
N GLU A 149 -12.07 -2.62 -10.08
CA GLU A 149 -11.64 -3.70 -10.97
C GLU A 149 -10.21 -4.15 -10.65
N ASP A 150 -9.33 -3.22 -10.31
CA ASP A 150 -7.95 -3.52 -9.92
C ASP A 150 -7.89 -4.29 -8.59
N ILE A 151 -8.70 -3.89 -7.61
CA ILE A 151 -8.83 -4.59 -6.32
C ILE A 151 -9.32 -6.03 -6.55
N LEU A 152 -10.36 -6.21 -7.38
CA LEU A 152 -10.88 -7.54 -7.74
C LEU A 152 -9.94 -8.37 -8.63
N ALA A 153 -9.03 -7.73 -9.36
CA ALA A 153 -8.02 -8.44 -10.15
C ALA A 153 -6.97 -9.10 -9.26
N GLY A 154 -6.77 -8.59 -8.04
CA GLY A 154 -5.95 -9.23 -7.01
C GLY A 154 -4.44 -9.05 -7.22
N SER A 155 -3.67 -9.87 -6.50
CA SER A 155 -2.20 -9.78 -6.42
C SER A 155 -1.51 -10.85 -7.26
N TYR A 156 -0.21 -10.70 -7.53
CA TYR A 156 0.62 -11.59 -8.34
C TYR A 156 0.04 -11.85 -9.74
N ARG A 157 -0.53 -10.80 -10.34
CA ARG A 157 -1.10 -10.83 -11.68
C ARG A 157 -0.02 -11.15 -12.72
N PRO A 158 -0.25 -12.09 -13.65
CA PRO A 158 0.68 -12.39 -14.74
C PRO A 158 0.84 -11.22 -15.73
N SER A 159 -0.23 -10.44 -15.92
CA SER A 159 -0.26 -9.27 -16.78
C SER A 159 -1.35 -8.27 -16.35
N PRO A 160 -1.33 -7.02 -16.83
CA PRO A 160 -2.32 -5.99 -16.48
C PRO A 160 -3.77 -6.26 -16.88
N ASN A 161 -4.04 -7.32 -17.66
CA ASN A 161 -5.41 -7.69 -18.07
C ASN A 161 -5.86 -9.05 -17.48
N GLU A 162 -5.01 -9.68 -16.66
CA GLU A 162 -5.30 -10.96 -16.05
C GLU A 162 -5.52 -10.81 -14.54
N LYS A 163 -6.31 -11.74 -13.98
CA LYS A 163 -6.48 -11.88 -12.53
C LYS A 163 -5.32 -12.66 -11.95
N GLY A 164 -4.96 -12.34 -10.72
CA GLY A 164 -4.01 -13.09 -9.91
C GLY A 164 -4.70 -13.75 -8.71
N ASN A 165 -3.99 -13.80 -7.60
CA ASN A 165 -4.49 -14.29 -6.32
C ASN A 165 -5.56 -13.35 -5.78
N ASP A 166 -6.72 -13.91 -5.42
CA ASP A 166 -7.79 -13.20 -4.75
C ASP A 166 -7.31 -12.69 -3.37
N ILE A 167 -7.41 -11.37 -3.18
CA ILE A 167 -7.03 -10.71 -1.93
C ILE A 167 -8.19 -10.55 -0.95
N LEU A 168 -9.42 -10.90 -1.36
CA LEU A 168 -10.68 -10.66 -0.65
C LEU A 168 -11.32 -11.95 -0.10
N GLY A 169 -10.64 -13.09 -0.21
CA GLY A 169 -11.02 -14.34 0.46
C GLY A 169 -12.35 -14.92 -0.04
N GLY A 170 -12.72 -14.68 -1.30
CA GLY A 170 -13.98 -15.13 -1.89
C GLY A 170 -15.22 -14.47 -1.26
N GLY A 171 -15.09 -13.26 -0.70
CA GLY A 171 -16.17 -12.59 0.04
C GLY A 171 -16.26 -12.99 1.51
N ASN A 172 -15.22 -13.63 2.06
CA ASN A 172 -15.07 -13.89 3.49
C ASN A 172 -13.87 -13.10 4.02
N TRP A 173 -14.13 -12.08 4.81
CA TRP A 173 -13.12 -11.14 5.29
C TRP A 173 -11.97 -11.84 6.04
N GLU A 174 -12.28 -12.72 6.98
CA GLU A 174 -11.29 -13.40 7.82
C GLU A 174 -10.42 -14.39 7.02
N GLN A 175 -10.85 -14.80 5.84
CA GLN A 175 -10.07 -15.63 4.90
C GLN A 175 -9.29 -14.81 3.87
N SER A 176 -9.43 -13.48 3.90
CA SER A 176 -8.81 -12.60 2.92
C SER A 176 -7.32 -12.37 3.21
N ILE A 177 -6.54 -12.17 2.14
CA ILE A 177 -5.14 -11.74 2.26
C ILE A 177 -5.08 -10.36 2.89
N LEU A 178 -6.04 -9.46 2.58
CA LEU A 178 -6.11 -8.15 3.20
C LEU A 178 -6.23 -8.21 4.72
N TYR A 179 -7.11 -9.07 5.26
CA TYR A 179 -7.23 -9.27 6.71
C TYR A 179 -5.93 -9.80 7.32
N GLU A 180 -5.29 -10.77 6.65
CA GLU A 180 -4.01 -11.30 7.09
C GLU A 180 -2.95 -10.19 7.22
N ARG A 181 -2.87 -9.27 6.26
CA ARG A 181 -1.87 -8.17 6.27
C ARG A 181 -2.21 -7.06 7.24
N LEU A 182 -3.47 -6.64 7.27
CA LEU A 182 -3.91 -5.47 8.04
C LEU A 182 -4.16 -5.79 9.51
N VAL A 183 -4.69 -6.98 9.82
CA VAL A 183 -5.17 -7.31 11.17
C VAL A 183 -4.24 -8.33 11.86
N VAL A 184 -3.89 -9.41 11.17
CA VAL A 184 -3.12 -10.52 11.78
C VAL A 184 -1.63 -10.17 11.86
N LYS A 185 -1.03 -9.82 10.72
CA LYS A 185 0.41 -9.51 10.63
C LYS A 185 0.72 -8.06 10.97
N LYS A 186 -0.24 -7.15 10.73
CA LYS A 186 -0.06 -5.70 10.85
C LYS A 186 1.20 -5.21 10.12
N ASP A 187 1.53 -5.85 9.01
CA ASP A 187 2.69 -5.51 8.17
C ASP A 187 2.32 -4.42 7.13
N MET A 188 1.03 -4.12 7.01
CA MET A 188 0.48 -3.02 6.21
C MET A 188 -0.46 -2.12 7.04
N PRO A 189 -0.55 -0.81 6.71
CA PRO A 189 0.36 -0.08 5.82
C PRO A 189 1.83 -0.09 6.26
N LEU A 190 2.75 -0.09 5.30
CA LEU A 190 4.19 -0.20 5.58
C LEU A 190 4.67 0.96 6.44
N GLY A 191 5.55 0.66 7.41
CA GLY A 191 6.17 1.66 8.27
C GLY A 191 5.33 2.05 9.48
N ARG A 192 4.32 1.25 9.85
CA ARG A 192 3.53 1.42 11.08
C ARG A 192 4.44 1.44 12.32
N PRO A 193 4.47 2.54 13.10
CA PRO A 193 5.17 2.58 14.37
C PRO A 193 4.58 1.58 15.38
N PRO A 194 5.39 0.96 16.26
CA PRO A 194 4.87 0.05 17.29
C PRO A 194 3.83 0.66 18.24
N SER A 195 3.86 1.99 18.41
CA SER A 195 2.94 2.75 19.26
C SER A 195 1.77 3.38 18.49
N ALA A 196 1.61 3.09 17.20
CA ALA A 196 0.54 3.69 16.41
C ALA A 196 -0.79 3.02 16.72
N GLU A 197 -1.73 3.82 17.21
CA GLU A 197 -3.12 3.44 17.42
C GLU A 197 -3.90 3.47 16.11
N ASP A 198 -4.92 2.61 16.01
CA ASP A 198 -5.83 2.63 14.87
C ASP A 198 -6.65 3.93 14.87
N LYS A 199 -6.79 4.54 13.70
CA LYS A 199 -7.52 5.80 13.54
C LYS A 199 -9.02 5.55 13.41
N VAL A 200 -9.81 6.28 14.19
CA VAL A 200 -11.27 6.36 14.02
C VAL A 200 -11.58 7.32 12.88
N LEU A 201 -12.37 6.85 11.91
CA LEU A 201 -12.80 7.62 10.74
C LEU A 201 -14.24 8.10 10.88
N GLU A 202 -14.54 9.23 10.27
CA GLU A 202 -15.92 9.66 9.98
C GLU A 202 -16.30 9.14 8.59
N ILE A 203 -17.11 8.08 8.55
CA ILE A 203 -17.33 7.26 7.36
C ILE A 203 -18.75 6.72 7.32
N GLY A 204 -19.33 6.59 6.12
CA GLY A 204 -20.72 6.18 5.94
C GLY A 204 -21.73 7.15 6.57
N THR A 205 -23.00 6.77 6.54
CA THR A 205 -24.11 7.57 7.10
C THR A 205 -25.02 6.69 7.95
N PRO A 206 -25.56 7.18 9.07
CA PRO A 206 -26.53 6.43 9.86
C PRO A 206 -27.76 6.10 9.02
N VAL A 207 -28.27 4.88 9.14
CA VAL A 207 -29.57 4.54 8.58
C VAL A 207 -30.63 5.08 9.54
N GLU A 208 -31.52 5.93 9.04
CA GLU A 208 -32.69 6.36 9.83
C GLU A 208 -33.58 5.14 10.12
N GLU A 209 -33.89 4.92 11.40
CA GLU A 209 -34.78 3.83 11.86
C GLU A 209 -36.26 4.09 11.53
#